data_AF-A0A7T8KKC4-F1
#
_entry.id   AF-A0A7T8KKC4-F1
#
_cell.length_a   1.000
_cell.length_b   1.000
_cell.length_c   1.000
_cell.angle_alpha   90.00
_cell.angle_beta   90.00
_cell.angle_gamma   90.00
#
_symmetry.space_group_name_H-M   'P 1'
#
loop_
_entity.id
_entity.type
_entity.pdbx_description
1 polymer ?
#
loop_
_entity_poly.entity_id
_entity_poly.type
_entity_poly.pdbx_seq_one_letter_code
_entity_poly.pdbx_strand_id
1 'polypeptide(L)'
;MAEFFEMEDKMTFCSDINGLLKELGCDHDPTDWRLFIDLGKNSLKAVLLQNGNEKPSVPLAHAFGMTETYETMRQLLDFIKYNDFKWHVCGDLKVVVLLLGLQSGYTKYMCFLCLWDSRDDKNHWTKKNWKERKEHVPEKFGNTLSEAKIKAGVFVGPQIRQIMKDETFPTTLNPKELAAWRNFKVVPDKFLGNERGQL
;
A
#
# COMPACT_ATOMS: atom_id res chain seq x y z
N MET A 1 0.28 -6.47 31.95
CA MET A 1 -0.41 -6.73 30.65
C MET A 1 -1.10 -5.48 30.09
N ALA A 2 -2.14 -4.92 30.71
CA ALA A 2 -2.81 -3.71 30.18
C ALA A 2 -1.92 -2.46 30.16
N GLU A 3 -0.94 -2.39 31.07
CA GLU A 3 0.04 -1.30 31.17
C GLU A 3 0.93 -1.14 29.93
N PHE A 4 1.07 -2.18 29.11
CA PHE A 4 1.86 -2.14 27.87
C PHE A 4 1.06 -1.59 26.69
N PHE A 5 -0.22 -1.29 26.86
CA PHE A 5 -1.10 -0.86 25.79
C PHE A 5 -1.61 0.56 26.03
N GLU A 6 -1.60 1.34 24.97
CA GLU A 6 -2.15 2.69 24.90
C GLU A 6 -3.26 2.74 23.87
N MET A 7 -4.14 3.74 24.01
CA MET A 7 -5.21 4.00 23.07
C MET A 7 -5.08 5.42 22.54
N GLU A 8 -5.00 5.55 21.22
CA GLU A 8 -5.05 6.81 20.51
C GLU A 8 -6.15 6.75 19.45
N ASP A 9 -7.09 7.69 19.51
CA ASP A 9 -8.31 7.71 18.71
C ASP A 9 -9.07 6.37 18.69
N LYS A 10 -8.92 5.61 17.60
CA LYS A 10 -9.59 4.34 17.31
C LYS A 10 -8.64 3.15 17.34
N MET A 11 -7.38 3.38 17.69
CA MET A 11 -6.30 2.39 17.71
C MET A 11 -5.88 2.13 19.14
N THR A 12 -5.88 0.85 19.53
CA THR A 12 -5.17 0.38 20.72
C THR A 12 -3.89 -0.30 20.27
N PHE A 13 -2.75 0.07 20.82
CA PHE A 13 -1.45 -0.45 20.40
C PHE A 13 -0.52 -0.67 21.58
N CYS A 14 0.44 -1.56 21.42
CA CYS A 14 1.45 -1.86 22.43
C CYS A 14 2.56 -0.81 22.38
N SER A 15 2.72 -0.02 23.45
CA SER A 15 3.72 1.05 23.52
C SER A 15 5.12 0.57 23.92
N ASP A 16 5.19 -0.57 24.63
CA ASP A 16 6.43 -1.28 24.98
C ASP A 16 6.37 -2.78 24.64
N ILE A 17 6.73 -3.08 23.39
CA ILE A 17 6.73 -4.44 22.82
C ILE A 17 7.77 -5.35 23.49
N ASN A 18 8.94 -4.81 23.81
CA ASN A 18 10.01 -5.58 24.47
C ASN A 18 9.59 -5.96 25.90
N GLY A 19 9.00 -5.01 26.64
CA GLY A 19 8.45 -5.25 27.96
C GLY A 19 7.32 -6.29 27.93
N LEU A 20 6.39 -6.17 26.98
CA LEU A 20 5.30 -7.14 26.81
C LEU A 20 5.84 -8.55 26.54
N LEU A 21 6.78 -8.71 25.60
CA LEU A 21 7.35 -10.01 25.27
C LEU A 21 8.10 -10.62 26.45
N LYS A 22 8.86 -9.80 27.18
CA LYS A 22 9.56 -10.22 28.40
C LYS A 22 8.59 -10.70 29.49
N GLU A 23 7.49 -9.99 29.72
CA GLU A 23 6.45 -10.36 30.68
C GLU A 23 5.76 -11.68 30.27
N LEU A 24 5.61 -11.92 28.97
CA LEU A 24 5.10 -13.18 28.42
C LEU A 24 6.14 -14.32 28.42
N GLY A 25 7.32 -14.12 29.00
CA GLY A 25 8.39 -15.13 29.03
C GLY A 25 8.99 -15.42 27.66
N CYS A 26 8.89 -14.47 26.73
CA CYS A 26 9.36 -14.60 25.36
C CYS A 26 10.62 -13.74 25.16
N ASP A 27 11.76 -14.37 24.89
CA ASP A 27 12.91 -13.63 24.35
C ASP A 27 12.54 -12.99 23.00
N HIS A 28 12.91 -11.72 22.84
CA HIS A 28 12.62 -10.94 21.64
C HIS A 28 13.87 -10.81 20.76
N ASP A 29 14.05 -11.79 19.88
CA ASP A 29 14.83 -11.63 18.65
C ASP A 29 13.85 -11.35 17.50
N PRO A 30 13.85 -10.15 16.88
CA PRO A 30 12.93 -9.84 15.79
C PRO A 30 12.94 -10.83 14.62
N THR A 31 14.06 -11.53 14.39
CA THR A 31 14.18 -12.52 13.30
C THR A 31 13.37 -13.80 13.56
N ASP A 32 13.05 -14.09 14.82
CA ASP A 32 12.22 -15.23 15.22
C ASP A 32 10.72 -14.98 15.06
N TRP A 33 10.32 -13.75 14.72
CA TRP A 33 8.92 -13.34 14.66
C TRP A 33 8.55 -12.77 13.29
N ARG A 34 7.27 -12.93 12.94
CA ARG A 34 6.65 -12.31 11.78
C ARG A 34 5.43 -11.50 12.22
N LEU A 35 5.23 -10.37 11.57
CA LEU A 35 4.10 -9.49 11.80
C LEU A 35 2.93 -9.94 10.93
N PHE A 36 1.89 -10.49 11.57
CA PHE A 36 0.64 -10.79 10.91
C PHE A 36 -0.30 -9.59 10.99
N ILE A 37 -0.79 -9.14 9.84
CA ILE A 37 -1.83 -8.10 9.77
C ILE A 37 -3.08 -8.69 9.13
N ASP A 38 -4.20 -8.54 9.83
CA ASP A 38 -5.52 -8.95 9.37
C ASP A 38 -6.41 -7.71 9.23
N LEU A 39 -7.04 -7.60 8.05
CA LEU A 39 -7.95 -6.52 7.71
C LEU A 39 -9.37 -7.08 7.64
N GLY A 40 -10.24 -6.54 8.47
CA GLY A 40 -11.68 -6.74 8.41
C GLY A 40 -12.40 -5.47 7.97
N LYS A 41 -13.66 -5.62 7.54
CA LYS A 41 -14.51 -4.50 7.09
C LYS A 41 -14.51 -3.30 8.04
N ASN A 42 -14.47 -3.56 9.36
CA ASN A 42 -14.57 -2.55 10.40
C ASN A 42 -13.46 -2.68 11.46
N SER A 43 -12.45 -3.51 11.23
CA SER A 43 -11.39 -3.73 12.21
C SER A 43 -10.07 -4.05 11.55
N LEU A 44 -8.98 -3.68 12.22
CA LEU A 44 -7.63 -3.94 11.80
C LEU A 44 -6.88 -4.53 12.99
N LYS A 45 -6.13 -5.61 12.76
CA LYS A 45 -5.39 -6.32 13.81
C LYS A 45 -3.95 -6.52 13.38
N ALA A 46 -3.01 -6.20 14.26
CA ALA A 46 -1.61 -6.53 14.13
C ALA A 46 -1.20 -7.47 15.26
N VAL A 47 -0.60 -8.59 14.91
CA VAL A 47 -0.25 -9.67 15.83
C VAL A 47 1.15 -10.19 15.47
N LEU A 48 2.02 -10.37 16.44
CA LEU A 48 3.28 -11.11 16.24
C LEU A 48 3.03 -12.61 16.35
N LEU A 49 3.59 -13.33 15.40
CA LEU A 49 3.61 -14.79 15.36
C LEU A 49 5.07 -15.26 15.39
N GLN A 50 5.40 -16.18 16.30
CA GLN A 50 6.72 -16.81 16.31
C GLN A 50 6.82 -17.78 15.12
N ASN A 51 7.98 -17.81 14.47
CA ASN A 51 8.12 -18.47 13.17
C ASN A 51 7.88 -19.99 13.24
N GLY A 52 8.26 -20.65 14.34
CA GLY A 52 8.00 -22.07 14.63
C GLY A 52 6.61 -22.38 15.22
N ASN A 53 5.78 -21.36 15.47
CA ASN A 53 4.50 -21.45 16.16
C ASN A 53 4.56 -22.15 17.54
N GLU A 54 5.70 -22.07 18.24
CA GLU A 54 5.87 -22.67 19.58
C GLU A 54 5.41 -21.74 20.71
N LYS A 55 5.39 -20.42 20.44
CA LYS A 55 4.98 -19.38 21.36
C LYS A 55 3.58 -18.87 21.02
N PRO A 56 2.81 -18.36 22.02
CA PRO A 56 1.50 -17.78 21.74
C PRO A 56 1.61 -16.57 20.81
N SER A 57 0.53 -16.28 20.10
CA SER A 57 0.42 -15.05 19.31
C SER A 57 0.34 -13.84 20.24
N VAL A 58 1.07 -12.78 19.90
CA VAL A 58 1.18 -11.58 20.74
C VAL A 58 0.48 -10.42 20.04
N PRO A 59 -0.67 -9.93 20.55
CA PRO A 59 -1.36 -8.81 19.94
C PRO A 59 -0.51 -7.54 20.10
N LEU A 60 -0.26 -6.84 18.99
CA LEU A 60 0.44 -5.56 19.01
C LEU A 60 -0.51 -4.38 18.87
N ALA A 61 -1.52 -4.50 18.02
CA ALA A 61 -2.48 -3.43 17.85
C ALA A 61 -3.83 -3.92 17.33
N HIS A 62 -4.86 -3.16 17.68
CA HIS A 62 -6.23 -3.34 17.26
C HIS A 62 -6.88 -1.98 16.98
N ALA A 63 -7.41 -1.81 15.77
CA ALA A 63 -8.21 -0.67 15.41
C ALA A 63 -9.66 -1.06 15.14
N PHE A 64 -10.61 -0.23 15.58
CA PHE A 64 -12.04 -0.40 15.28
C PHE A 64 -12.60 0.81 14.54
N GLY A 65 -13.38 0.57 13.49
CA GLY A 65 -14.01 1.64 12.71
C GLY A 65 -13.01 2.49 11.92
N MET A 66 -11.85 1.92 11.58
CA MET A 66 -10.89 2.48 10.63
C MET A 66 -11.06 1.80 9.27
N THR A 67 -10.93 2.57 8.19
CA THR A 67 -11.02 2.07 6.83
C THR A 67 -9.70 1.46 6.37
N GLU A 68 -9.79 0.44 5.53
CA GLU A 68 -8.64 -0.26 4.94
C GLU A 68 -7.97 0.62 3.86
N THR A 69 -7.16 1.58 4.29
CA THR A 69 -6.39 2.48 3.40
C THR A 69 -4.90 2.36 3.69
N TYR A 70 -4.08 2.88 2.75
CA TYR A 70 -2.63 2.96 2.94
C TYR A 70 -2.28 3.81 4.17
N GLU A 71 -3.00 4.91 4.40
CA GLU A 71 -2.78 5.83 5.51
C GLU A 71 -3.04 5.13 6.85
N THR A 72 -4.14 4.37 6.97
CA THR A 72 -4.43 3.58 8.17
C THR A 72 -3.34 2.53 8.43
N MET A 73 -2.87 1.86 7.38
CA MET A 73 -1.79 0.86 7.50
C MET A 73 -0.47 1.51 7.90
N ARG A 74 -0.16 2.68 7.35
CA ARG A 74 1.03 3.45 7.73
C ARG A 74 0.97 3.86 9.21
N GLN A 75 -0.17 4.41 9.65
CA GLN A 75 -0.38 4.78 11.05
C GLN A 75 -0.20 3.56 11.98
N LEU A 76 -0.79 2.42 11.64
CA LEU A 76 -0.59 1.16 12.37
C LEU A 76 0.91 0.80 12.51
N LEU A 77 1.65 0.84 11.41
CA LEU A 77 3.09 0.51 11.41
C LEU A 77 3.93 1.50 12.23
N ASP A 78 3.55 2.78 12.21
CA ASP A 78 4.19 3.82 13.01
C ASP A 78 3.92 3.60 14.51
N PHE A 79 2.68 3.26 14.90
CA PHE A 79 2.31 2.97 16.29
C PHE A 79 3.07 1.80 16.90
N ILE A 80 3.23 0.70 16.13
CA ILE A 80 3.97 -0.47 16.59
C ILE A 80 5.49 -0.33 16.40
N LYS A 81 5.98 0.87 16.04
CA LYS A 81 7.40 1.17 15.81
C LYS A 81 8.07 0.16 14.88
N TYR A 82 7.38 -0.20 13.79
CA TYR A 82 7.81 -1.29 12.89
C TYR A 82 9.27 -1.16 12.42
N ASN A 83 9.75 0.07 12.19
CA ASN A 83 11.10 0.33 11.69
C ASN A 83 12.22 -0.11 12.65
N ASP A 84 11.93 -0.27 13.94
CA ASP A 84 12.90 -0.71 14.94
C ASP A 84 13.17 -2.22 14.83
N PHE A 85 12.17 -2.98 14.38
CA PHE A 85 12.21 -4.45 14.39
C PHE A 85 12.26 -5.06 12.99
N LYS A 86 11.60 -4.43 12.01
CA LYS A 86 11.56 -4.82 10.60
C LYS A 86 11.13 -6.28 10.37
N TRP A 87 10.17 -6.76 11.17
CA TRP A 87 9.63 -8.11 11.03
C TRP A 87 9.16 -8.39 9.60
N HIS A 88 9.27 -9.64 9.18
CA HIS A 88 8.61 -10.08 7.96
C HIS A 88 7.09 -9.92 8.09
N VAL A 89 6.47 -9.19 7.16
CA VAL A 89 5.02 -8.99 7.17
C VAL A 89 4.33 -10.15 6.45
N CYS A 90 3.33 -10.72 7.10
CA CYS A 90 2.40 -11.68 6.51
C CYS A 90 0.96 -11.21 6.75
N GLY A 91 0.05 -11.67 5.90
CA GLY A 91 -1.34 -11.24 5.93
C GLY A 91 -2.03 -11.62 4.62
N ASP A 92 -3.29 -11.24 4.52
CA ASP A 92 -4.03 -11.42 3.28
C ASP A 92 -3.35 -10.71 2.12
N LEU A 93 -3.56 -11.22 0.90
CA LEU A 93 -3.01 -10.61 -0.32
C LEU A 93 -3.37 -9.12 -0.43
N LYS A 94 -4.53 -8.73 0.09
CA LYS A 94 -4.99 -7.34 0.17
C LYS A 94 -4.09 -6.45 1.03
N VAL A 95 -3.61 -6.94 2.17
CA VAL A 95 -2.65 -6.24 3.04
C VAL A 95 -1.35 -5.98 2.30
N VAL A 96 -0.80 -7.02 1.68
CA VAL A 96 0.46 -6.94 0.93
C VAL A 96 0.32 -5.95 -0.24
N VAL A 97 -0.79 -6.00 -0.96
CA VAL A 97 -1.13 -5.06 -2.05
C VAL A 97 -1.18 -3.62 -1.55
N LEU A 98 -1.83 -3.35 -0.42
CA LEU A 98 -1.91 -2.01 0.16
C LEU A 98 -0.53 -1.48 0.59
N LEU A 99 0.27 -2.30 1.27
CA LEU A 99 1.60 -1.90 1.75
C LEU A 99 2.59 -1.64 0.61
N LEU A 100 2.46 -2.38 -0.50
CA LEU A 100 3.27 -2.16 -1.71
C LEU A 100 2.77 -0.98 -2.57
N GLY A 101 1.71 -0.28 -2.16
CA GLY A 101 1.12 0.83 -2.91
C GLY A 101 0.48 0.40 -4.24
N LEU A 102 0.10 -0.87 -4.35
CA LEU A 102 -0.60 -1.41 -5.53
C LEU A 102 -2.07 -0.95 -5.51
N GLN A 103 -2.68 -0.83 -6.68
CA GLN A 103 -4.06 -0.34 -6.79
C GLN A 103 -5.03 -1.28 -6.06
N SER A 104 -5.72 -0.74 -5.05
CA SER A 104 -6.82 -1.42 -4.38
C SER A 104 -8.06 -1.51 -5.28
N GLY A 105 -8.91 -2.51 -5.04
CA GLY A 105 -10.12 -2.77 -5.80
C GLY A 105 -10.09 -4.10 -6.56
N TYR A 106 -11.09 -4.29 -7.43
CA TYR A 106 -11.23 -5.51 -8.23
C TYR A 106 -10.19 -5.51 -9.36
N THR A 107 -8.92 -5.76 -9.01
CA THR A 107 -7.75 -5.61 -9.88
C THR A 107 -7.57 -6.82 -10.78
N LYS A 108 -7.62 -6.60 -12.10
CA LYS A 108 -7.65 -7.66 -13.12
C LYS A 108 -6.56 -8.71 -12.94
N TYR A 109 -5.30 -8.34 -12.80
CA TYR A 109 -4.18 -9.29 -12.74
C TYR A 109 -3.40 -9.20 -11.42
N MET A 110 -4.03 -9.61 -10.32
CA MET A 110 -3.46 -9.48 -8.97
C MET A 110 -2.37 -10.51 -8.64
N CYS A 111 -2.31 -11.64 -9.35
CA CYS A 111 -1.34 -12.71 -9.06
C CYS A 111 0.09 -12.35 -9.53
N PHE A 112 1.08 -12.64 -8.68
CA PHE A 112 2.50 -12.41 -8.96
C PHE A 112 3.12 -13.44 -9.92
N LEU A 113 2.54 -14.65 -10.00
CA LEU A 113 3.08 -15.76 -10.79
C LEU A 113 2.41 -15.89 -12.17
N CYS A 114 1.16 -15.45 -12.29
CA CYS A 114 0.38 -15.64 -13.50
C CYS A 114 -0.56 -14.48 -13.77
N LEU A 115 -1.02 -14.39 -15.02
CA LEU A 115 -2.03 -13.44 -15.48
C LEU A 115 -3.44 -13.92 -15.10
N TRP A 116 -3.64 -14.21 -13.81
CA TRP A 116 -4.93 -14.59 -13.26
C TRP A 116 -5.90 -13.41 -13.35
N ASP A 117 -6.94 -13.55 -14.18
CA ASP A 117 -7.96 -12.52 -14.39
C ASP A 117 -9.02 -12.58 -13.30
N SER A 118 -8.85 -11.79 -12.24
CA SER A 118 -9.82 -11.72 -11.15
C SER A 118 -11.19 -11.21 -11.61
N ARG A 119 -11.26 -10.54 -12.78
CA ARG A 119 -12.48 -9.98 -13.39
C ARG A 119 -13.23 -10.96 -14.28
N ASP A 120 -12.67 -12.14 -14.54
CA ASP A 120 -13.32 -13.15 -15.36
C ASP A 120 -14.29 -13.99 -14.51
N ASP A 121 -15.39 -13.38 -14.06
CA ASP A 121 -16.40 -14.03 -13.21
C ASP A 121 -16.95 -15.33 -13.82
N LYS A 122 -16.95 -15.46 -15.15
CA LYS A 122 -17.44 -16.63 -15.87
C LYS A 122 -16.50 -17.83 -15.73
N ASN A 123 -15.20 -17.60 -15.82
CA ASN A 123 -14.20 -18.68 -15.81
C ASN A 123 -13.37 -18.75 -14.52
N HIS A 124 -13.61 -17.85 -13.57
CA HIS A 124 -12.87 -17.71 -12.31
C HIS A 124 -12.68 -19.07 -11.61
N TRP A 125 -13.76 -19.84 -11.49
CA TRP A 125 -13.79 -21.10 -10.73
C TRP A 125 -13.49 -22.34 -11.57
N THR A 126 -13.47 -22.22 -12.90
CA THR A 126 -13.29 -23.35 -13.83
C THR A 126 -11.89 -23.39 -14.42
N LYS A 127 -11.25 -22.23 -14.59
CA LYS A 127 -9.91 -22.11 -15.15
C LYS A 127 -8.85 -22.17 -14.05
N LYS A 128 -8.18 -23.32 -13.97
CA LYS A 128 -7.08 -23.55 -13.02
C LYS A 128 -5.73 -23.02 -13.53
N ASN A 129 -5.47 -23.14 -14.83
CA ASN A 129 -4.20 -22.77 -15.43
C ASN A 129 -4.30 -21.40 -16.12
N TRP A 130 -3.54 -20.44 -15.62
CA TRP A 130 -3.43 -19.09 -16.18
C TRP A 130 -2.06 -18.89 -16.82
N LYS A 131 -2.00 -18.01 -17.83
CA LYS A 131 -0.75 -17.74 -18.55
C LYS A 131 0.30 -17.23 -17.55
N GLU A 132 1.48 -17.81 -17.59
CA GLU A 132 2.61 -17.42 -16.76
C GLU A 132 2.94 -15.94 -16.94
N ARG A 133 3.23 -15.26 -15.82
CA ARG A 133 3.70 -13.88 -15.84
C ARG A 133 5.21 -13.87 -16.12
N LYS A 134 5.58 -13.59 -17.37
CA LYS A 134 6.98 -13.55 -17.81
C LYS A 134 7.71 -12.26 -17.45
N GLU A 135 6.96 -11.18 -17.18
CA GLU A 135 7.53 -9.89 -16.83
C GLU A 135 7.00 -9.47 -15.45
N HIS A 136 7.91 -9.22 -14.51
CA HIS A 136 7.60 -8.53 -13.24
C HIS A 136 7.45 -7.03 -13.46
N VAL A 137 6.77 -6.63 -14.53
CA VAL A 137 6.08 -5.36 -14.50
C VAL A 137 4.83 -5.69 -13.68
N PRO A 138 4.61 -5.07 -12.50
CA PRO A 138 3.24 -4.89 -12.08
C PRO A 138 2.59 -4.27 -13.31
N GLU A 139 1.72 -5.02 -14.02
CA GLU A 139 1.05 -4.46 -15.19
C GLU A 139 0.47 -3.16 -14.70
N LYS A 140 1.04 -2.05 -15.19
CA LYS A 140 0.63 -0.67 -14.98
C LYS A 140 -0.82 -0.66 -14.55
N PHE A 141 -1.06 -0.68 -13.23
CA PHE A 141 -2.38 -0.93 -12.67
C PHE A 141 -3.29 0.14 -13.26
N GLY A 142 -4.10 -0.26 -14.24
CA GLY A 142 -4.88 0.64 -15.10
C GLY A 142 -4.21 2.00 -15.36
N ASN A 143 -3.18 2.07 -16.21
CA ASN A 143 -2.70 3.36 -16.75
C ASN A 143 -3.71 4.06 -17.68
N THR A 144 -4.98 3.63 -17.68
CA THR A 144 -6.07 4.44 -18.21
C THR A 144 -6.54 5.35 -17.10
N LEU A 145 -6.11 6.62 -17.17
CA LEU A 145 -6.66 7.68 -16.34
C LEU A 145 -8.18 7.70 -16.52
N SER A 146 -8.94 7.52 -15.44
CA SER A 146 -10.38 7.74 -15.52
C SER A 146 -10.66 9.25 -15.68
N GLU A 147 -11.72 9.60 -16.39
CA GLU A 147 -12.14 11.00 -16.54
C GLU A 147 -12.31 11.70 -15.17
N ALA A 148 -12.72 10.97 -14.14
CA ALA A 148 -12.84 11.48 -12.78
C ALA A 148 -11.48 11.90 -12.19
N LYS A 149 -10.41 11.11 -12.39
CA LYS A 149 -9.06 11.46 -11.94
C LYS A 149 -8.48 12.63 -12.73
N ILE A 150 -8.78 12.69 -14.04
CA ILE A 150 -8.43 13.82 -14.91
C ILE A 150 -9.08 15.11 -14.40
N LYS A 151 -10.39 15.08 -14.12
CA LYS A 151 -11.13 16.24 -13.59
C LYS A 151 -10.70 16.64 -12.17
N ALA A 152 -10.30 15.69 -11.33
CA ALA A 152 -9.89 15.95 -9.96
C ALA A 152 -8.44 16.45 -9.84
N GLY A 153 -7.62 16.35 -10.89
CA GLY A 153 -6.23 16.82 -10.88
C GLY A 153 -5.29 16.01 -9.97
N VAL A 154 -5.67 14.78 -9.58
CA VAL A 154 -4.90 13.94 -8.64
C VAL A 154 -4.03 12.96 -9.44
N PHE A 155 -2.73 13.26 -9.52
CA PHE A 155 -1.75 12.50 -10.29
C PHE A 155 -0.53 12.11 -9.47
N VAL A 156 0.02 10.90 -9.70
CA VAL A 156 1.34 10.49 -9.16
C VAL A 156 2.45 10.69 -10.20
N GLY A 157 3.71 10.70 -9.77
CA GLY A 157 4.88 11.00 -10.62
C GLY A 157 4.91 10.30 -12.00
N PRO A 158 4.73 8.97 -12.08
CA PRO A 158 4.65 8.26 -13.37
C PRO A 158 3.49 8.70 -14.26
N GLN A 159 2.34 9.06 -13.68
CA GLN A 159 1.16 9.52 -14.42
C GLN A 159 1.38 10.93 -14.99
N ILE A 160 1.99 11.83 -14.22
CA ILE A 160 2.38 13.17 -14.68
C ILE A 160 3.24 13.03 -15.95
N ARG A 161 4.25 12.15 -15.92
CA ARG A 161 5.13 11.91 -17.09
C ARG A 161 4.38 11.39 -18.33
N GLN A 162 3.27 10.67 -18.15
CA GLN A 162 2.46 10.20 -19.28
C GLN A 162 1.59 11.31 -19.85
N ILE A 163 0.90 12.07 -19.00
CA ILE A 163 0.04 13.19 -19.42
C ILE A 163 0.87 14.28 -20.09
N MET A 164 2.10 14.51 -19.62
CA MET A 164 3.03 15.45 -20.26
C MET A 164 3.33 15.09 -21.73
N LYS A 165 3.32 13.79 -22.07
CA LYS A 165 3.53 13.26 -23.42
C LYS A 165 2.23 13.13 -24.24
N ASP A 166 1.08 13.32 -23.63
CA ASP A 166 -0.22 13.21 -24.29
C ASP A 166 -0.56 14.54 -24.98
N GLU A 167 -0.68 14.50 -26.31
CA GLU A 167 -1.00 15.67 -27.13
C GLU A 167 -2.50 16.03 -27.13
N THR A 168 -3.35 15.09 -26.70
CA THR A 168 -4.81 15.26 -26.66
C THR A 168 -5.28 15.83 -25.33
N PHE A 169 -4.52 15.65 -24.25
CA PHE A 169 -4.88 16.17 -22.92
C PHE A 169 -5.16 17.69 -22.87
N PRO A 170 -4.39 18.57 -23.53
CA PRO A 170 -4.69 20.01 -23.52
C PRO A 170 -6.06 20.36 -24.09
N THR A 171 -6.63 19.52 -24.96
CA THR A 171 -7.95 19.78 -25.57
C THR A 171 -9.11 19.47 -24.61
N THR A 172 -8.85 18.77 -23.50
CA THR A 172 -9.86 18.46 -22.49
C THR A 172 -9.94 19.49 -21.35
N LEU A 173 -9.02 20.47 -21.33
CA LEU A 173 -8.91 21.47 -20.27
C LEU A 173 -9.73 22.71 -20.58
N ASN A 174 -10.30 23.34 -19.55
CA ASN A 174 -10.90 24.67 -19.69
C ASN A 174 -9.82 25.76 -19.85
N PRO A 175 -10.16 27.01 -20.23
CA PRO A 175 -9.15 28.04 -20.50
C PRO A 175 -8.21 28.36 -19.32
N LYS A 176 -8.72 28.30 -18.08
CA LYS A 176 -7.90 28.55 -16.88
C LYS A 176 -6.94 27.38 -16.62
N GLU A 177 -7.43 26.15 -16.75
CA GLU A 177 -6.65 24.93 -16.61
C GLU A 177 -5.58 24.81 -17.71
N LEU A 178 -5.91 25.18 -18.95
CA LEU A 178 -4.98 25.18 -20.07
C LEU A 178 -3.83 26.18 -19.84
N ALA A 179 -4.12 27.37 -19.32
CA ALA A 179 -3.10 28.34 -18.95
C ALA A 179 -2.19 27.81 -17.83
N ALA A 180 -2.77 27.19 -16.80
CA ALA A 180 -2.02 26.55 -15.72
C ALA A 180 -1.15 25.39 -16.23
N TRP A 181 -1.69 24.55 -17.12
CA TRP A 181 -0.99 23.41 -17.73
C TRP A 181 0.22 23.86 -18.58
N ARG A 182 0.08 24.91 -19.38
CA ARG A 182 1.18 25.49 -20.15
C ARG A 182 2.31 25.99 -19.25
N ASN A 183 1.97 26.67 -18.15
CA ASN A 183 2.97 27.11 -17.16
C ASN A 183 3.63 25.93 -16.44
N PHE A 184 2.84 24.91 -16.10
CA PHE A 184 3.35 23.70 -15.46
C PHE A 184 4.32 22.95 -16.36
N LYS A 185 4.06 22.82 -17.68
CA LYS A 185 4.97 22.13 -18.62
C LYS A 185 6.39 22.70 -18.62
N VAL A 186 6.54 24.01 -18.38
CA VAL A 186 7.84 24.68 -18.35
C VAL A 186 8.70 24.23 -17.16
N VAL A 187 8.09 23.84 -16.04
CA VAL A 187 8.82 23.49 -14.81
C VAL A 187 9.63 22.20 -14.97
N PRO A 188 9.06 21.05 -15.42
CA PRO A 188 9.85 19.85 -15.69
C PRO A 188 10.92 20.06 -16.77
N ASP A 189 10.61 20.83 -17.80
CA ASP A 189 11.51 20.99 -18.95
C ASP A 189 12.70 21.90 -18.64
N LYS A 190 12.50 22.96 -17.83
CA LYS A 190 13.55 23.96 -17.54
C LYS A 190 14.13 23.90 -16.12
N PHE A 191 13.37 23.46 -15.13
CA PHE A 191 13.78 23.49 -13.72
C PHE A 191 14.20 22.11 -13.20
N LEU A 192 13.53 21.04 -13.64
CA LEU A 192 13.83 19.66 -13.22
C LEU A 192 14.46 18.81 -14.34
N GLY A 193 14.75 19.42 -15.48
CA GLY A 193 15.45 18.79 -16.60
C GLY A 193 16.95 18.62 -16.32
N ASN A 194 17.61 17.73 -17.06
CA ASN A 194 19.07 17.50 -16.96
C ASN A 194 19.92 18.66 -17.51
N GLU A 195 19.29 19.74 -18.00
CA GLU A 195 20.01 20.95 -18.37
C GLU A 195 20.36 21.72 -17.10
N ARG A 196 21.60 21.56 -16.63
CA ARG A 196 22.16 22.43 -15.59
C ARG A 196 22.18 23.85 -16.15
N GLY A 197 21.31 24.72 -15.63
CA GLY A 197 21.40 26.15 -15.90
C GLY A 197 22.80 26.63 -15.54
N GLN A 198 23.51 27.23 -16.50
CA GLN A 198 24.68 28.04 -16.21
C GLN A 198 24.19 29.27 -15.43
N LEU A 199 24.44 29.26 -14.12
CA LEU A 199 24.54 30.45 -13.28
C LEU A 199 25.98 30.54 -12.80
#